data_AF-A0A8J1JUE6-F1
#
_entry.id   AF-A0A8J1JUE6-F1
#
_cell.length_a   1.000
_cell.length_b   1.000
_cell.length_c   1.000
_cell.angle_alpha   90.00
_cell.angle_beta   90.00
_cell.angle_gamma   90.00
#
_symmetry.space_group_name_H-M   'P 1'
#
loop_
_entity.id
_entity.type
_entity.pdbx_description
1 polymer ?
#
loop_
_entity_poly.entity_id
_entity_poly.type
_entity_poly.pdbx_seq_one_letter_code
_entity_poly.pdbx_strand_id
1 'polypeptide(L)'
;MQPNCGSIASETEIFADRVAFRVAPWIMTPNTQKPLEVYVCSVQGNKKFLKELKDLVQKAKCKLNICPDVENRGDRWIQDEMEFGYTEAPHRRFPVVLDSPRDGELDFLPFKKILGPDFGYVKIQVEQRDSVSDLDSFGNLEVSPPVAVKGKNYPLGRILIGSHLPQDIEPPNPQPIKPRRMNKAVRDFLSAQLVQSPVELYSDWLMVGHIDEFMSFVPVPNKKGFRLLLASPRMCLELFREKQNEGYGGAIMFEGLSTEPHTIEKLLSNEKLLRDSTYTQGCIDRNRQILKEELGLSEGDITDIPALFTLLPYYNKAEAFYPNMVNMLVLGQYLAIPKPFGPLIDGRCCLEQKVCSLLEPQGLICTFLDDFATYHQNAGNVHCGTNVIRKPFPQKWWHCLP
;
A
#
# COMPACT_ATOMS: atom_id res chain seq x y z
N MET A 1 12.40 -42.28 -65.77
CA MET A 1 12.75 -42.71 -64.40
C MET A 1 12.44 -41.55 -63.47
N GLN A 2 11.33 -41.62 -62.72
CA GLN A 2 11.05 -40.69 -61.62
C GLN A 2 11.85 -41.14 -60.39
N PRO A 3 12.32 -40.23 -59.52
CA PRO A 3 13.03 -40.60 -58.31
C PRO A 3 12.05 -41.16 -57.28
N ASN A 4 12.41 -42.31 -56.70
CA ASN A 4 11.74 -42.93 -55.56
C ASN A 4 11.66 -41.94 -54.39
N CYS A 5 10.47 -41.41 -54.12
CA CYS A 5 10.14 -40.86 -52.82
C CYS A 5 9.82 -42.05 -51.91
N GLY A 6 10.81 -42.51 -51.15
CA GLY A 6 10.59 -43.53 -50.13
C GLY A 6 9.59 -43.00 -49.10
N SER A 7 8.39 -43.56 -49.10
CA SER A 7 7.38 -43.32 -48.09
C SER A 7 7.94 -43.78 -46.74
N ILE A 8 8.27 -42.84 -45.86
CA ILE A 8 8.52 -43.11 -44.45
C ILE A 8 7.19 -43.68 -43.92
N ALA A 9 7.22 -44.91 -43.42
CA ALA A 9 6.05 -45.55 -42.82
C ALA A 9 5.50 -44.62 -41.72
N SER A 10 4.23 -44.24 -41.81
CA SER A 10 3.60 -43.41 -40.78
C SER A 10 3.50 -44.24 -39.51
N GLU A 11 4.26 -43.86 -38.49
CA GLU A 11 4.14 -44.44 -37.14
C GLU A 11 2.68 -44.32 -36.68
N THR A 12 2.05 -45.46 -36.39
CA THR A 12 0.67 -45.51 -35.90
C THR A 12 0.71 -45.54 -34.38
N GLU A 13 0.18 -44.51 -33.72
CA GLU A 13 0.06 -44.47 -32.25
C GLU A 13 -0.84 -45.61 -31.76
N ILE A 14 -0.29 -46.53 -30.98
CA ILE A 14 -1.02 -47.71 -30.47
C ILE A 14 -1.73 -47.38 -29.15
N PHE A 15 -1.16 -46.48 -28.34
CA PHE A 15 -1.71 -46.04 -27.05
C PHE A 15 -1.03 -44.75 -26.57
N ALA A 16 -1.78 -43.88 -25.88
CA ALA A 16 -1.25 -42.70 -25.20
C ALA A 16 -1.91 -42.50 -23.82
N ASP A 17 -1.11 -42.08 -22.84
CA ASP A 17 -1.55 -41.64 -21.51
C ASP A 17 -1.02 -40.23 -21.24
N ARG A 18 -1.80 -39.40 -20.53
CA ARG A 18 -1.52 -37.97 -20.36
C ARG A 18 -1.88 -37.49 -18.96
N VAL A 19 -0.99 -36.70 -18.38
CA VAL A 19 -1.23 -35.94 -17.15
C VAL A 19 -1.14 -34.45 -17.42
N ALA A 20 -1.91 -33.66 -16.69
CA ALA A 20 -1.89 -32.20 -16.78
C ALA A 20 -1.41 -31.60 -15.46
N PHE A 21 -0.47 -30.67 -15.56
CA PHE A 21 0.01 -29.89 -14.42
C PHE A 21 -0.50 -28.47 -14.52
N ARG A 22 -0.77 -27.86 -13.36
CA ARG A 22 -1.00 -26.43 -13.23
C ARG A 22 0.17 -25.84 -12.48
N VAL A 23 0.84 -24.86 -13.09
CA VAL A 23 1.88 -24.07 -12.43
C VAL A 23 1.24 -23.30 -11.28
N ALA A 24 1.86 -23.34 -10.11
CA ALA A 24 1.36 -22.64 -8.94
C ALA A 24 1.48 -21.12 -9.15
N PRO A 25 0.43 -20.34 -8.81
CA PRO A 25 0.47 -18.89 -8.97
C PRO A 25 1.42 -18.24 -7.96
N TRP A 26 1.74 -16.98 -8.20
CA TRP A 26 2.26 -16.06 -7.20
C TRP A 26 1.10 -15.44 -6.40
N ILE A 27 1.22 -15.39 -5.08
CA ILE A 27 0.15 -15.01 -4.16
C ILE A 27 0.68 -13.98 -3.14
N MET A 28 0.04 -12.82 -3.04
CA MET A 28 0.33 -11.76 -2.08
C MET A 28 -0.20 -12.05 -0.68
N THR A 29 0.34 -11.37 0.33
CA THR A 29 -0.15 -11.46 1.71
C THR A 29 -0.63 -10.11 2.24
N PRO A 30 -1.90 -9.98 2.70
CA PRO A 30 -2.42 -8.72 3.22
C PRO A 30 -1.81 -8.34 4.57
N ASN A 31 -1.97 -7.07 4.95
CA ASN A 31 -1.57 -6.55 6.27
C ASN A 31 -2.16 -7.29 7.48
N THR A 32 -3.23 -8.06 7.27
CA THR A 32 -3.85 -8.93 8.28
C THR A 32 -3.15 -10.26 8.48
N GLN A 33 -2.25 -10.67 7.58
CA GLN A 33 -1.39 -11.84 7.81
C GLN A 33 -0.32 -11.54 8.84
N LYS A 34 0.03 -12.58 9.61
CA LYS A 34 1.05 -12.47 10.66
C LYS A 34 2.38 -12.01 10.06
N PRO A 35 2.95 -10.88 10.50
CA PRO A 35 4.27 -10.43 10.04
C PRO A 35 5.36 -11.40 10.52
N LEU A 36 6.42 -11.54 9.72
CA LEU A 36 7.57 -12.40 10.01
C LEU A 36 8.87 -11.59 9.97
N GLU A 37 9.09 -10.87 8.87
CA GLU A 37 10.29 -10.07 8.66
C GLU A 37 9.95 -8.68 8.13
N VAL A 38 10.62 -7.65 8.65
CA VAL A 38 10.47 -6.26 8.24
C VAL A 38 11.75 -5.81 7.55
N TYR A 39 11.61 -5.08 6.47
CA TYR A 39 12.69 -4.50 5.67
C TYR A 39 12.62 -2.98 5.76
N VAL A 40 13.77 -2.34 5.89
CA VAL A 40 13.92 -0.88 5.93
C VAL A 40 15.31 -0.49 5.43
N CYS A 41 15.43 0.68 4.79
CA CYS A 41 16.72 1.22 4.38
C CYS A 41 17.33 2.08 5.50
N SER A 42 18.63 1.92 5.77
CA SER A 42 19.40 2.91 6.52
C SER A 42 19.90 3.97 5.56
N VAL A 43 19.44 5.20 5.73
CA VAL A 43 19.82 6.35 4.89
C VAL A 43 20.26 7.51 5.76
N GLN A 44 20.85 8.54 5.15
CA GLN A 44 21.22 9.76 5.88
C GLN A 44 20.02 10.35 6.65
N GLY A 45 20.21 10.64 7.94
CA GLY A 45 19.21 11.30 8.78
C GLY A 45 18.21 10.37 9.50
N ASN A 46 18.03 9.11 9.10
CA ASN A 46 16.95 8.26 9.63
C ASN A 46 17.30 7.41 10.86
N LYS A 47 18.43 7.65 11.54
CA LYS A 47 18.87 6.86 12.71
C LYS A 47 17.84 6.82 13.85
N LYS A 48 17.15 7.93 14.12
CA LYS A 48 16.11 8.02 15.15
C LYS A 48 14.91 7.13 14.77
N PHE A 49 14.41 7.30 13.54
CA PHE A 49 13.35 6.46 12.98
C PHE A 49 13.68 4.97 13.08
N LEU A 50 14.87 4.55 12.65
CA LEU A 50 15.30 3.14 12.72
C LEU A 50 15.31 2.59 14.15
N LYS A 51 15.69 3.40 15.13
CA LYS A 51 15.70 3.00 16.54
C LYS A 51 14.27 2.74 17.03
N GLU A 52 13.36 3.68 16.79
CA GLU A 52 11.96 3.55 17.21
C GLU A 52 11.26 2.39 16.50
N LEU A 53 11.52 2.24 15.19
CA LEU A 53 11.05 1.10 14.40
C LEU A 53 11.58 -0.23 14.94
N LYS A 54 12.88 -0.31 15.28
CA LYS A 54 13.49 -1.52 15.85
C LYS A 54 12.82 -1.95 17.16
N ASP A 55 12.54 -1.00 18.04
CA ASP A 55 11.87 -1.27 19.32
C ASP A 55 10.46 -1.84 19.09
N LEU A 56 9.72 -1.32 18.10
CA LEU A 56 8.40 -1.82 17.73
C LEU A 56 8.46 -3.21 17.09
N VAL A 57 9.39 -3.44 16.16
CA VAL A 57 9.60 -4.73 15.47
C VAL A 57 9.96 -5.83 16.49
N GLN A 58 10.75 -5.49 17.51
CA GLN A 58 11.07 -6.40 18.61
C GLN A 58 9.82 -6.76 19.43
N LYS A 59 8.94 -5.80 19.74
CA LYS A 59 7.64 -6.07 20.43
C LYS A 59 6.74 -6.99 19.59
N ALA A 60 6.72 -6.77 18.28
CA ALA A 60 5.98 -7.61 17.33
C ALA A 60 6.61 -8.99 17.08
N LYS A 61 7.79 -9.28 17.67
CA LYS A 61 8.55 -10.53 17.52
C LYS A 61 8.85 -10.87 16.06
N CYS A 62 9.15 -9.85 15.26
CA CYS A 62 9.54 -9.98 13.86
C CYS A 62 11.06 -9.81 13.72
N LYS A 63 11.63 -10.40 12.67
CA LYS A 63 13.01 -10.13 12.27
C LYS A 63 13.08 -8.75 11.60
N LEU A 64 14.15 -8.00 11.86
CA LEU A 64 14.44 -6.73 11.19
C LEU A 64 15.62 -6.90 10.24
N ASN A 65 15.42 -6.59 8.96
CA ASN A 65 16.44 -6.53 7.93
C ASN A 65 16.66 -5.07 7.55
N ILE A 66 17.88 -4.56 7.71
CA ILE A 66 18.22 -3.18 7.37
C ILE A 66 19.13 -3.20 6.15
N CYS A 67 18.67 -2.63 5.04
CA CYS A 67 19.48 -2.41 3.84
C CYS A 67 20.44 -1.23 4.10
N PRO A 68 21.76 -1.44 4.16
CA PRO A 68 22.70 -0.38 4.51
C PRO A 68 22.81 0.67 3.38
N ASP A 69 23.22 1.89 3.74
CA ASP A 69 23.35 3.04 2.84
C ASP A 69 24.18 2.73 1.58
N VAL A 70 25.28 1.99 1.73
CA VAL A 70 26.15 1.56 0.62
C VAL A 70 25.45 0.65 -0.39
N GLU A 71 24.42 -0.08 0.05
CA GLU A 71 23.62 -0.97 -0.79
C GLU A 71 22.45 -0.18 -1.39
N ASN A 72 21.70 0.58 -0.59
CA ASN A 72 20.54 1.32 -1.07
C ASN A 72 20.85 2.59 -1.87
N ARG A 73 22.09 3.09 -1.82
CA ARG A 73 22.58 4.28 -2.56
C ARG A 73 21.69 5.52 -2.38
N GLY A 74 21.11 5.68 -1.19
CA GLY A 74 20.26 6.81 -0.82
C GLY A 74 18.77 6.61 -1.11
N ASP A 75 18.37 5.51 -1.76
CA ASP A 75 16.97 5.17 -1.97
C ASP A 75 16.35 4.55 -0.71
N ARG A 76 15.33 5.24 -0.20
CA ARG A 76 14.68 4.91 1.06
C ARG A 76 13.38 4.13 0.89
N TRP A 77 12.91 3.97 -0.35
CA TRP A 77 11.57 3.51 -0.68
C TRP A 77 11.54 2.00 -0.96
N ILE A 78 11.79 1.21 0.08
CA ILE A 78 11.87 -0.25 -0.05
C ILE A 78 10.51 -0.91 -0.32
N GLN A 79 9.40 -0.20 -0.07
CA GLN A 79 8.06 -0.62 -0.49
C GLN A 79 7.92 -0.62 -2.01
N ASP A 80 8.58 0.34 -2.68
CA ASP A 80 8.32 0.63 -4.08
C ASP A 80 9.01 -0.34 -5.04
N GLU A 81 10.16 -0.89 -4.65
CA GLU A 81 10.97 -1.74 -5.51
C GLU A 81 10.49 -3.20 -5.56
N MET A 82 9.78 -3.67 -4.53
CA MET A 82 9.46 -5.09 -4.44
C MET A 82 8.22 -5.40 -3.61
N GLU A 83 7.58 -6.52 -3.91
CA GLU A 83 6.40 -7.01 -3.20
C GLU A 83 6.62 -8.47 -2.79
N PHE A 84 6.32 -8.79 -1.54
CA PHE A 84 6.54 -10.14 -1.02
C PHE A 84 5.29 -11.00 -1.18
N GLY A 85 5.40 -12.03 -2.02
CA GLY A 85 4.41 -13.08 -2.14
C GLY A 85 4.97 -14.45 -1.79
N TYR A 86 4.22 -15.48 -2.17
CA TYR A 86 4.65 -16.87 -2.08
C TYR A 86 4.07 -17.69 -3.23
N THR A 87 4.67 -18.86 -3.44
CA THR A 87 4.08 -19.93 -4.26
C THR A 87 3.97 -21.21 -3.46
N GLU A 88 3.06 -22.09 -3.85
CA GLU A 88 2.76 -23.30 -3.11
C GLU A 88 2.36 -24.48 -3.99
N ALA A 89 2.92 -25.64 -3.69
CA ALA A 89 2.49 -26.95 -4.15
C ALA A 89 2.23 -27.86 -2.94
N PRO A 90 1.58 -29.03 -3.09
CA PRO A 90 1.33 -29.95 -1.98
C PRO A 90 2.57 -30.37 -1.19
N HIS A 91 3.74 -30.42 -1.83
CA HIS A 91 5.00 -30.88 -1.25
C HIS A 91 5.94 -29.74 -0.83
N ARG A 92 5.68 -28.48 -1.22
CA ARG A 92 6.59 -27.34 -0.95
C ARG A 92 5.86 -26.01 -0.99
N ARG A 93 6.26 -25.10 -0.10
CA ARG A 93 5.82 -23.70 -0.06
C ARG A 93 7.04 -22.84 0.24
N PHE A 94 7.23 -21.75 -0.47
CA PHE A 94 8.32 -20.81 -0.23
C PHE A 94 7.95 -19.39 -0.68
N PRO A 95 8.50 -18.34 -0.03
CA PRO A 95 8.28 -16.94 -0.43
C PRO A 95 8.90 -16.66 -1.80
N VAL A 96 8.30 -15.72 -2.53
CA VAL A 96 8.76 -15.28 -3.85
C VAL A 96 8.65 -13.76 -3.91
N VAL A 97 9.77 -13.07 -4.15
CA VAL A 97 9.77 -11.62 -4.35
C VAL A 97 9.34 -11.30 -5.78
N LEU A 98 8.35 -10.44 -5.92
CA LEU A 98 8.03 -9.77 -7.18
C LEU A 98 8.84 -8.46 -7.21
N ASP A 99 9.70 -8.34 -8.20
CA ASP A 99 10.59 -7.19 -8.44
C ASP A 99 9.90 -6.21 -9.41
N SER A 100 9.75 -4.97 -8.97
CA SER A 100 9.09 -3.90 -9.72
C SER A 100 9.92 -3.49 -10.94
N PRO A 101 9.29 -3.08 -12.05
CA PRO A 101 10.00 -2.44 -13.15
C PRO A 101 10.43 -0.99 -12.84
N ARG A 102 10.22 -0.50 -11.60
CA ARG A 102 10.71 0.80 -11.11
C ARG A 102 12.19 1.00 -11.43
N ASP A 103 13.01 -0.03 -11.23
CA ASP A 103 14.45 -0.04 -11.52
C ASP A 103 15.17 1.21 -10.98
N GLY A 104 14.88 1.52 -9.70
CA GLY A 104 15.52 2.61 -8.96
C GLY A 104 16.90 2.20 -8.41
N GLU A 105 17.38 2.87 -7.36
CA GLU A 105 18.67 2.50 -6.75
C GLU A 105 18.59 1.20 -5.92
N LEU A 106 17.40 0.65 -5.73
CA LEU A 106 17.17 -0.64 -5.08
C LEU A 106 17.04 -1.82 -6.07
N ASP A 107 17.15 -1.59 -7.39
CA ASP A 107 16.97 -2.59 -8.45
C ASP A 107 17.68 -3.94 -8.24
N PHE A 108 18.89 -3.90 -7.70
CA PHE A 108 19.73 -5.06 -7.45
C PHE A 108 19.27 -5.84 -6.22
N LEU A 109 18.55 -5.22 -5.27
CA LEU A 109 18.25 -5.79 -3.96
C LEU A 109 17.41 -7.08 -4.09
N PRO A 110 16.29 -7.11 -4.84
CA PRO A 110 15.49 -8.33 -4.96
C PRO A 110 16.28 -9.50 -5.55
N PHE A 111 17.07 -9.26 -6.61
CA PHE A 111 17.80 -10.33 -7.28
C PHE A 111 19.09 -10.76 -6.57
N LYS A 112 19.83 -9.83 -5.94
CA LYS A 112 21.16 -10.11 -5.35
C LYS A 112 21.12 -10.43 -3.86
N LYS A 113 20.11 -9.96 -3.13
CA LYS A 113 20.05 -10.05 -1.66
C LYS A 113 18.86 -10.83 -1.14
N ILE A 114 17.73 -10.83 -1.87
CA ILE A 114 16.51 -11.53 -1.46
C ILE A 114 16.43 -12.93 -2.05
N LEU A 115 16.68 -13.10 -3.36
CA LEU A 115 16.78 -14.40 -4.01
C LEU A 115 17.82 -15.28 -3.30
N GLY A 116 17.43 -16.51 -2.97
CA GLY A 116 18.31 -17.45 -2.27
C GLY A 116 17.68 -18.83 -2.07
N PRO A 117 18.33 -19.70 -1.27
CA PRO A 117 17.75 -20.98 -0.88
C PRO A 117 16.37 -20.77 -0.27
N ASP A 118 15.36 -21.45 -0.80
CA ASP A 118 13.95 -21.32 -0.39
C ASP A 118 13.36 -19.91 -0.49
N PHE A 119 13.87 -19.10 -1.42
CA PHE A 119 13.31 -17.80 -1.75
C PHE A 119 13.32 -17.59 -3.27
N GLY A 120 12.14 -17.51 -3.89
CA GLY A 120 12.00 -17.31 -5.33
C GLY A 120 12.08 -15.84 -5.74
N TYR A 121 12.24 -15.62 -7.05
CA TYR A 121 12.30 -14.30 -7.66
C TYR A 121 11.49 -14.29 -8.95
N VAL A 122 10.73 -13.22 -9.18
CA VAL A 122 10.06 -12.95 -10.45
C VAL A 122 10.17 -11.45 -10.74
N LYS A 123 10.53 -11.11 -11.98
CA LYS A 123 10.49 -9.72 -12.49
C LYS A 123 9.71 -9.72 -13.79
N ILE A 124 8.84 -8.73 -13.95
CA ILE A 124 8.07 -8.57 -15.18
C ILE A 124 8.84 -7.65 -16.11
N GLN A 125 9.31 -8.19 -17.22
CA GLN A 125 10.02 -7.41 -18.21
C GLN A 125 9.03 -6.51 -18.96
N VAL A 126 9.26 -5.20 -18.90
CA VAL A 126 8.49 -4.20 -19.65
C VAL A 126 9.14 -3.96 -21.01
N GLU A 127 8.32 -3.77 -22.04
CA GLU A 127 8.81 -3.63 -23.42
C GLU A 127 9.58 -2.32 -23.65
N GLN A 128 9.13 -1.23 -23.02
CA GLN A 128 9.71 0.11 -23.14
C GLN A 128 9.89 0.73 -21.76
N ARG A 129 11.10 1.16 -21.42
CA ARG A 129 11.37 1.79 -20.11
C ARG A 129 10.53 3.05 -19.88
N ASP A 130 10.30 3.84 -20.94
CA ASP A 130 9.46 5.04 -20.89
C ASP A 130 7.96 4.77 -20.65
N SER A 131 7.56 3.49 -20.64
CA SER A 131 6.20 3.06 -20.27
C SER A 131 6.04 2.74 -18.78
N VAL A 132 7.13 2.82 -18.00
CA VAL A 132 7.11 2.73 -16.54
C VAL A 132 6.75 4.10 -15.97
N SER A 133 5.84 4.12 -15.00
CA SER A 133 5.38 5.32 -14.31
C SER A 133 5.49 5.14 -12.79
N ASP A 134 5.24 6.20 -12.03
CA ASP A 134 5.21 6.11 -10.55
C ASP A 134 4.21 5.05 -10.06
N LEU A 135 3.14 4.78 -10.83
CA LEU A 135 2.13 3.76 -10.53
C LEU A 135 2.64 2.31 -10.70
N ASP A 136 3.85 2.10 -11.22
CA ASP A 136 4.53 0.81 -11.26
C ASP A 136 5.33 0.51 -9.99
N SER A 137 5.52 1.49 -9.12
CA SER A 137 6.08 1.29 -7.78
C SER A 137 5.08 0.54 -6.90
N PHE A 138 5.56 -0.39 -6.07
CA PHE A 138 4.69 -1.32 -5.35
C PHE A 138 4.07 -0.81 -4.05
N GLY A 139 4.27 0.47 -3.67
CA GLY A 139 3.29 1.18 -2.82
C GLY A 139 1.89 1.26 -3.48
N ASN A 140 1.83 1.13 -4.81
CA ASN A 140 0.61 1.07 -5.59
C ASN A 140 0.03 -0.35 -5.78
N LEU A 141 0.60 -1.38 -5.13
CA LEU A 141 0.19 -2.78 -5.23
C LEU A 141 -0.10 -3.35 -3.83
N GLU A 142 -1.37 -3.49 -3.50
CA GLU A 142 -1.82 -4.00 -2.19
C GLU A 142 -2.71 -5.23 -2.37
N VAL A 143 -3.09 -5.87 -1.27
CA VAL A 143 -4.07 -6.96 -1.28
C VAL A 143 -5.02 -6.88 -0.11
N SER A 144 -6.31 -7.12 -0.36
CA SER A 144 -7.32 -7.17 0.68
C SER A 144 -7.15 -8.41 1.57
N PRO A 145 -7.67 -8.39 2.80
CA PRO A 145 -7.95 -9.61 3.55
C PRO A 145 -8.96 -10.52 2.81
N PRO A 146 -9.14 -11.78 3.24
CA PRO A 146 -10.17 -12.66 2.71
C PRO A 146 -11.57 -12.06 2.83
N VAL A 147 -12.34 -12.11 1.74
CA VAL A 147 -13.68 -11.51 1.65
C VAL A 147 -14.65 -12.42 0.91
N ALA A 148 -15.95 -12.15 1.09
CA ALA A 148 -17.02 -12.77 0.32
C ALA A 148 -17.91 -11.69 -0.27
N VAL A 149 -18.18 -11.77 -1.57
CA VAL A 149 -18.85 -10.71 -2.34
C VAL A 149 -19.90 -11.34 -3.24
N LYS A 150 -21.16 -10.96 -3.04
CA LYS A 150 -22.31 -11.42 -3.86
C LYS A 150 -22.33 -12.95 -4.08
N GLY A 151 -22.00 -13.73 -3.04
CA GLY A 151 -21.98 -15.20 -3.08
C GLY A 151 -20.67 -15.84 -3.57
N LYS A 152 -19.70 -15.05 -4.06
CA LYS A 152 -18.35 -15.51 -4.41
C LYS A 152 -17.38 -15.29 -3.25
N ASN A 153 -16.61 -16.32 -2.92
CA ASN A 153 -15.59 -16.27 -1.87
C ASN A 153 -14.21 -16.00 -2.47
N TYR A 154 -13.50 -15.03 -1.90
CA TYR A 154 -12.10 -14.73 -2.19
C TYR A 154 -11.25 -15.06 -0.95
N PRO A 155 -10.94 -16.35 -0.71
CA PRO A 155 -10.30 -16.82 0.52
C PRO A 155 -8.84 -16.34 0.67
N LEU A 156 -8.23 -15.83 -0.40
CA LEU A 156 -6.89 -15.25 -0.42
C LEU A 156 -6.94 -13.71 -0.56
N GLY A 157 -8.14 -13.11 -0.47
CA GLY A 157 -8.36 -11.70 -0.75
C GLY A 157 -8.32 -11.36 -2.24
N ARG A 158 -8.29 -10.07 -2.55
CA ARG A 158 -8.19 -9.53 -3.90
C ARG A 158 -7.07 -8.50 -3.96
N ILE A 159 -6.24 -8.60 -5.01
CA ILE A 159 -5.21 -7.61 -5.31
C ILE A 159 -5.89 -6.28 -5.60
N LEU A 160 -5.32 -5.19 -5.10
CA LEU A 160 -5.76 -3.82 -5.29
C LEU A 160 -4.62 -3.07 -5.98
N ILE A 161 -4.91 -2.40 -7.08
CA ILE A 161 -3.92 -1.60 -7.82
C ILE A 161 -4.49 -0.22 -8.12
N GLY A 162 -3.70 0.83 -7.92
CA GLY A 162 -4.12 2.18 -8.30
C GLY A 162 -3.93 2.46 -9.78
N SER A 163 -4.84 3.25 -10.32
CA SER A 163 -4.99 3.52 -11.75
C SER A 163 -5.59 4.92 -11.95
N HIS A 164 -5.60 5.35 -13.20
CA HIS A 164 -6.51 6.39 -13.67
C HIS A 164 -7.87 5.76 -14.01
N LEU A 165 -8.96 6.31 -13.48
CA LEU A 165 -10.33 5.90 -13.81
C LEU A 165 -11.09 7.08 -14.43
N PRO A 166 -12.09 6.85 -15.30
CA PRO A 166 -12.89 7.92 -15.94
C PRO A 166 -13.41 8.90 -14.89
N GLN A 167 -13.08 10.19 -15.02
CA GLN A 167 -13.34 11.18 -13.97
C GLN A 167 -14.79 11.69 -14.00
N ASP A 168 -15.45 11.63 -12.84
CA ASP A 168 -16.70 12.39 -12.58
C ASP A 168 -16.43 13.56 -11.61
N ILE A 169 -15.18 13.69 -11.15
CA ILE A 169 -14.72 14.68 -10.17
C ILE A 169 -13.49 15.37 -10.76
N GLU A 170 -13.66 16.61 -11.22
CA GLU A 170 -12.57 17.39 -11.77
C GLU A 170 -11.81 18.12 -10.65
N PRO A 171 -10.47 18.24 -10.76
CA PRO A 171 -9.72 19.13 -9.87
C PRO A 171 -10.14 20.59 -10.09
N PRO A 172 -9.96 21.49 -9.11
CA PRO A 172 -10.42 22.87 -9.20
C PRO A 172 -9.95 23.67 -10.43
N ASN A 173 -8.76 23.35 -10.95
CA ASN A 173 -8.16 24.02 -12.11
C ASN A 173 -7.60 22.98 -13.09
N PRO A 174 -8.44 22.23 -13.84
CA PRO A 174 -7.97 21.08 -14.62
C PRO A 174 -6.90 21.49 -15.64
N GLN A 175 -5.80 20.72 -15.66
CA GLN A 175 -4.71 20.85 -16.62
C GLN A 175 -4.60 19.54 -17.42
N PRO A 176 -4.21 19.57 -18.70
CA PRO A 176 -4.07 18.39 -19.53
C PRO A 176 -2.85 17.57 -19.08
N ILE A 177 -3.04 16.74 -18.06
CA ILE A 177 -2.03 15.82 -17.56
C ILE A 177 -2.34 14.43 -18.10
N LYS A 178 -1.32 13.78 -18.67
CA LYS A 178 -1.45 12.43 -19.19
C LYS A 178 -1.86 11.48 -18.05
N PRO A 179 -2.98 10.75 -18.18
CA PRO A 179 -3.35 9.69 -17.25
C PRO A 179 -2.21 8.71 -17.02
N ARG A 180 -1.93 8.40 -15.75
CA ARG A 180 -0.98 7.33 -15.39
C ARG A 180 -1.73 6.04 -15.12
N ARG A 181 -1.08 4.91 -15.41
CA ARG A 181 -1.59 3.58 -15.06
C ARG A 181 -0.41 2.63 -14.96
N MET A 182 -0.48 1.70 -14.01
CA MET A 182 0.46 0.59 -13.92
C MET A 182 0.61 -0.11 -15.28
N ASN A 183 1.84 -0.47 -15.61
CA ASN A 183 2.23 -1.06 -16.88
C ASN A 183 1.37 -2.29 -17.20
N LYS A 184 1.02 -2.44 -18.48
CA LYS A 184 0.15 -3.52 -18.92
C LYS A 184 0.73 -4.90 -18.61
N ALA A 185 2.05 -5.09 -18.77
CA ALA A 185 2.69 -6.38 -18.51
C ALA A 185 2.53 -6.79 -17.03
N VAL A 186 2.67 -5.84 -16.10
CA VAL A 186 2.48 -6.09 -14.67
C VAL A 186 1.03 -6.44 -14.37
N ARG A 187 0.06 -5.65 -14.89
CA ARG A 187 -1.38 -5.92 -14.72
C ARG A 187 -1.80 -7.28 -15.29
N ASP A 188 -1.29 -7.63 -16.47
CA ASP A 188 -1.56 -8.91 -17.12
C ASP A 188 -1.00 -10.06 -16.29
N PHE A 189 0.23 -9.93 -15.75
CA PHE A 189 0.81 -10.92 -14.86
C PHE A 189 -0.04 -11.12 -13.60
N LEU A 190 -0.43 -10.05 -12.91
CA LEU A 190 -1.26 -10.14 -11.69
C LEU A 190 -2.62 -10.79 -11.99
N SER A 191 -3.24 -10.42 -13.12
CA SER A 191 -4.51 -11.01 -13.56
C SER A 191 -4.38 -12.50 -13.90
N ALA A 192 -3.26 -12.90 -14.50
CA ALA A 192 -2.98 -14.29 -14.86
C ALA A 192 -2.77 -15.22 -13.65
N GLN A 193 -2.59 -14.68 -12.44
CA GLN A 193 -2.51 -15.48 -11.22
C GLN A 193 -3.87 -16.04 -10.79
N LEU A 194 -4.97 -15.42 -11.25
CA LEU A 194 -6.38 -15.80 -11.05
C LEU A 194 -6.90 -15.73 -9.60
N VAL A 195 -6.12 -16.23 -8.64
CA VAL A 195 -6.57 -16.57 -7.28
C VAL A 195 -6.79 -15.38 -6.33
N GLN A 196 -6.35 -14.18 -6.74
CA GLN A 196 -6.57 -12.92 -6.03
C GLN A 196 -7.10 -11.83 -6.98
N SER A 197 -7.93 -12.22 -7.96
CA SER A 197 -8.54 -11.38 -9.02
C SER A 197 -8.46 -9.85 -8.78
N PRO A 198 -7.55 -9.13 -9.46
CA PRO A 198 -7.28 -7.72 -9.17
C PRO A 198 -8.50 -6.78 -9.29
N VAL A 199 -8.45 -5.67 -8.54
CA VAL A 199 -9.39 -4.54 -8.57
C VAL A 199 -8.61 -3.26 -8.83
N GLU A 200 -9.05 -2.44 -9.78
CA GLU A 200 -8.46 -1.12 -10.01
C GLU A 200 -9.14 -0.07 -9.14
N LEU A 201 -8.32 0.73 -8.46
CA LEU A 201 -8.69 1.87 -7.64
C LEU A 201 -8.25 3.17 -8.31
N TYR A 202 -8.85 4.29 -7.93
CA TYR A 202 -8.47 5.61 -8.41
C TYR A 202 -7.39 6.22 -7.51
N SER A 203 -6.12 6.16 -7.93
CA SER A 203 -5.00 6.75 -7.20
C SER A 203 -4.33 7.90 -7.95
N ASP A 204 -4.60 8.05 -9.26
CA ASP A 204 -3.92 9.04 -10.10
C ASP A 204 -4.19 10.49 -9.66
N TRP A 205 -5.10 10.77 -8.72
CA TRP A 205 -5.26 12.11 -8.12
C TRP A 205 -4.12 12.51 -7.16
N LEU A 206 -3.32 11.57 -6.68
CA LEU A 206 -2.15 11.81 -5.81
C LEU A 206 -0.89 12.11 -6.63
N MET A 207 0.04 12.86 -6.04
CA MET A 207 1.29 13.24 -6.71
C MET A 207 2.15 12.00 -6.98
N VAL A 208 2.35 11.17 -5.95
CA VAL A 208 3.02 9.87 -6.09
C VAL A 208 2.09 8.88 -6.81
N GLY A 209 0.83 8.78 -6.37
CA GLY A 209 -0.19 8.05 -7.12
C GLY A 209 -0.42 6.64 -6.61
N HIS A 210 -0.15 6.38 -5.33
CA HIS A 210 -0.21 5.06 -4.72
C HIS A 210 -1.45 4.89 -3.85
N ILE A 211 -1.90 3.66 -3.69
CA ILE A 211 -3.11 3.35 -2.90
C ILE A 211 -2.82 3.29 -1.40
N ASP A 212 -1.58 2.99 -1.00
CA ASP A 212 -1.13 3.02 0.40
C ASP A 212 -1.14 4.45 1.01
N GLU A 213 -1.26 5.49 0.18
CA GLU A 213 -1.42 6.88 0.59
C GLU A 213 -2.84 7.20 1.08
N PHE A 214 -3.86 6.42 0.74
CA PHE A 214 -5.23 6.72 1.20
C PHE A 214 -5.92 5.55 1.88
N MET A 215 -5.34 4.35 1.85
CA MET A 215 -5.93 3.19 2.49
C MET A 215 -4.92 2.25 3.13
N SER A 216 -5.38 1.49 4.13
CA SER A 216 -4.64 0.38 4.74
C SER A 216 -5.62 -0.62 5.36
N PHE A 217 -5.16 -1.81 5.72
CA PHE A 217 -5.94 -2.80 6.46
C PHE A 217 -5.29 -3.13 7.79
N VAL A 218 -6.10 -3.23 8.85
CA VAL A 218 -5.65 -3.67 10.17
C VAL A 218 -6.45 -4.88 10.65
N PRO A 219 -5.81 -5.86 11.33
CA PRO A 219 -6.52 -6.99 11.90
C PRO A 219 -7.29 -6.56 13.15
N VAL A 220 -8.56 -6.96 13.27
CA VAL A 220 -9.38 -6.71 14.47
C VAL A 220 -10.21 -7.94 14.82
N PRO A 221 -10.57 -8.15 16.09
CA PRO A 221 -11.34 -9.33 16.52
C PRO A 221 -12.84 -9.19 16.23
N ASN A 222 -13.21 -8.96 14.97
CA ASN A 222 -14.61 -8.88 14.51
C ASN A 222 -14.98 -10.06 13.59
N LYS A 223 -16.21 -10.08 13.06
CA LYS A 223 -16.71 -11.14 12.18
C LYS A 223 -15.86 -11.34 10.91
N LYS A 224 -15.33 -10.28 10.31
CA LYS A 224 -14.50 -10.34 9.09
C LYS A 224 -12.99 -10.45 9.39
N GLY A 225 -12.57 -10.23 10.63
CA GLY A 225 -11.18 -10.24 11.07
C GLY A 225 -10.40 -8.95 10.78
N PHE A 226 -11.03 -7.88 10.25
CA PHE A 226 -10.31 -6.67 9.82
C PHE A 226 -11.14 -5.38 9.81
N ARG A 227 -10.45 -4.24 9.73
CA ARG A 227 -10.98 -2.94 9.28
C ARG A 227 -10.21 -2.46 8.06
N LEU A 228 -10.93 -1.84 7.12
CA LEU A 228 -10.35 -0.95 6.12
C LEU A 228 -10.18 0.43 6.75
N LEU A 229 -8.96 0.94 6.75
CA LEU A 229 -8.68 2.33 7.12
C LEU A 229 -8.68 3.18 5.86
N LEU A 230 -9.34 4.33 5.88
CA LEU A 230 -9.31 5.32 4.80
C LEU A 230 -8.86 6.68 5.35
N ALA A 231 -7.98 7.36 4.64
CA ALA A 231 -7.70 8.77 4.91
C ALA A 231 -9.00 9.61 4.78
N SER A 232 -9.19 10.62 5.62
CA SER A 232 -10.41 11.43 5.61
C SER A 232 -10.14 12.90 5.92
N PRO A 233 -10.09 13.76 4.87
CA PRO A 233 -10.17 15.22 5.01
C PRO A 233 -11.39 15.67 5.81
N ARG A 234 -12.55 15.06 5.56
CA ARG A 234 -13.78 15.37 6.27
C ARG A 234 -13.63 15.21 7.78
N MET A 235 -13.15 14.05 8.25
CA MET A 235 -12.95 13.79 9.67
C MET A 235 -11.94 14.75 10.30
N CYS A 236 -10.85 15.08 9.59
CA CYS A 236 -9.86 16.02 10.13
C CYS A 236 -10.46 17.43 10.32
N LEU A 237 -11.19 17.93 9.33
CA LEU A 237 -11.84 19.24 9.42
C LEU A 237 -12.94 19.27 10.50
N GLU A 238 -13.70 18.19 10.66
CA GLU A 238 -14.68 18.05 11.73
C GLU A 238 -14.01 18.08 13.12
N LEU A 239 -12.92 17.33 13.31
CA LEU A 239 -12.15 17.35 14.54
C LEU A 239 -11.61 18.76 14.85
N PHE A 240 -11.07 19.46 13.84
CA PHE A 240 -10.57 20.82 14.03
C PHE A 240 -11.68 21.81 14.38
N ARG A 241 -12.86 21.70 13.77
CA ARG A 241 -14.03 22.52 14.16
C ARG A 241 -14.51 22.21 15.57
N GLU A 242 -14.54 20.94 15.97
CA GLU A 242 -14.83 20.53 17.35
C GLU A 242 -13.86 21.22 18.33
N LYS A 243 -12.56 21.15 18.06
CA LYS A 243 -11.53 21.77 18.91
C LYS A 243 -11.58 23.30 18.91
N GLN A 244 -11.92 23.93 17.79
CA GLN A 244 -12.18 25.36 17.74
C GLN A 244 -13.37 25.74 18.65
N ASN A 245 -14.47 25.00 18.59
CA ASN A 245 -15.66 25.24 19.40
C ASN A 245 -15.41 25.01 20.91
N GLU A 246 -14.47 24.13 21.26
CA GLU A 246 -14.00 23.93 22.64
C GLU A 246 -13.07 25.05 23.15
N GLY A 247 -12.73 26.03 22.30
CA GLY A 247 -11.85 27.16 22.66
C GLY A 247 -10.39 26.98 22.28
N TYR A 248 -10.03 25.90 21.58
CA TYR A 248 -8.65 25.60 21.17
C TYR A 248 -8.32 26.10 19.74
N GLY A 249 -9.04 27.10 19.23
CA GLY A 249 -8.79 27.66 17.89
C GLY A 249 -7.36 28.16 17.67
N GLY A 250 -6.70 28.64 18.72
CA GLY A 250 -5.30 29.07 18.72
C GLY A 250 -4.26 27.94 18.83
N ALA A 251 -4.65 26.68 18.99
CA ALA A 251 -3.71 25.56 19.13
C ALA A 251 -2.89 25.36 17.84
N ILE A 252 -1.58 25.14 18.00
CA ILE A 252 -0.60 25.21 16.91
C ILE A 252 -0.20 23.80 16.43
N MET A 253 -0.33 23.56 15.13
CA MET A 253 0.24 22.42 14.39
C MET A 253 1.68 22.73 13.97
N PHE A 254 2.51 21.68 13.88
CA PHE A 254 3.94 21.75 13.53
C PHE A 254 4.82 22.53 14.51
N GLU A 255 4.38 22.66 15.76
CA GLU A 255 5.18 23.32 16.79
C GLU A 255 6.54 22.65 16.96
N GLY A 256 7.63 23.42 16.86
CA GLY A 256 9.00 22.95 16.99
C GLY A 256 9.60 22.26 15.75
N LEU A 257 8.89 22.24 14.61
CA LEU A 257 9.41 21.74 13.35
C LEU A 257 9.96 22.85 12.46
N SER A 258 10.84 22.49 11.51
CA SER A 258 11.36 23.39 10.48
C SER A 258 10.38 23.55 9.31
N THR A 259 9.14 23.94 9.62
CA THR A 259 8.07 24.25 8.65
C THR A 259 7.17 25.36 9.21
N GLU A 260 6.31 25.94 8.37
CA GLU A 260 5.39 27.01 8.82
C GLU A 260 4.38 26.46 9.84
N PRO A 261 4.29 27.03 11.05
CA PRO A 261 3.28 26.63 12.02
C PRO A 261 1.90 27.16 11.63
N HIS A 262 0.85 26.38 11.93
CA HIS A 262 -0.53 26.76 11.63
C HIS A 262 -1.43 26.60 12.85
N THR A 263 -2.25 27.60 13.16
CA THR A 263 -3.32 27.45 14.15
C THR A 263 -4.52 26.73 13.55
N ILE A 264 -5.34 26.10 14.39
CA ILE A 264 -6.64 25.52 13.97
C ILE A 264 -7.49 26.57 13.24
N GLU A 265 -7.60 27.79 13.78
CA GLU A 265 -8.33 28.89 13.15
C GLU A 265 -7.83 29.20 11.74
N LYS A 266 -6.51 29.33 11.55
CA LYS A 266 -5.90 29.62 10.25
C LYS A 266 -6.14 28.49 9.24
N LEU A 267 -6.12 27.23 9.69
CA LEU A 267 -6.43 26.08 8.83
C LEU A 267 -7.89 26.09 8.40
N LEU A 268 -8.81 26.34 9.34
CA LEU A 268 -10.25 26.37 9.07
C LEU A 268 -10.69 27.57 8.23
N SER A 269 -9.93 28.67 8.22
CA SER A 269 -10.18 29.83 7.37
C SER A 269 -9.47 29.78 6.02
N ASN A 270 -8.68 28.73 5.73
CA ASN A 270 -7.91 28.63 4.49
C ASN A 270 -8.77 28.05 3.35
N GLU A 271 -9.31 28.94 2.50
CA GLU A 271 -10.18 28.56 1.38
C GLU A 271 -9.55 27.56 0.41
N LYS A 272 -8.23 27.67 0.14
CA LYS A 272 -7.52 26.71 -0.71
C LYS A 272 -7.54 25.32 -0.06
N LEU A 273 -7.16 25.23 1.21
CA LEU A 273 -7.12 23.95 1.92
C LEU A 273 -8.50 23.30 2.00
N LEU A 274 -9.56 24.07 2.25
CA LEU A 274 -10.93 23.56 2.28
C LEU A 274 -11.39 23.04 0.92
N ARG A 275 -11.07 23.75 -0.16
CA ARG A 275 -11.38 23.32 -1.54
C ARG A 275 -10.62 22.05 -1.92
N ASP A 276 -9.32 22.00 -1.64
CA ASP A 276 -8.47 20.84 -1.90
C ASP A 276 -8.94 19.62 -1.07
N SER A 277 -9.36 19.84 0.18
CA SER A 277 -9.95 18.82 1.05
C SER A 277 -11.26 18.26 0.49
N THR A 278 -12.09 19.12 -0.10
CA THR A 278 -13.36 18.69 -0.73
C THR A 278 -13.09 17.81 -1.94
N TYR A 279 -12.14 18.21 -2.80
CA TYR A 279 -11.74 17.42 -3.97
C TYR A 279 -11.16 16.06 -3.58
N THR A 280 -10.20 16.04 -2.66
CA THR A 280 -9.51 14.80 -2.23
C THR A 280 -10.46 13.87 -1.47
N GLN A 281 -11.37 14.40 -0.63
CA GLN A 281 -12.44 13.58 -0.04
C GLN A 281 -13.33 12.95 -1.11
N GLY A 282 -13.67 13.67 -2.18
CA GLY A 282 -14.43 13.12 -3.30
C GLY A 282 -13.71 11.95 -3.99
N CYS A 283 -12.40 12.08 -4.19
CA CYS A 283 -11.56 11.01 -4.75
C CYS A 283 -11.53 9.77 -3.84
N ILE A 284 -11.42 9.96 -2.53
CA ILE A 284 -11.44 8.88 -1.54
C ILE A 284 -12.84 8.25 -1.44
N ASP A 285 -13.91 9.04 -1.47
CA ASP A 285 -15.29 8.56 -1.42
C ASP A 285 -15.62 7.67 -2.63
N ARG A 286 -15.08 8.00 -3.81
CA ARG A 286 -15.17 7.14 -4.99
C ARG A 286 -14.53 5.78 -4.74
N ASN A 287 -13.30 5.75 -4.21
CA ASN A 287 -12.63 4.50 -3.85
C ASN A 287 -13.38 3.74 -2.75
N ARG A 288 -13.98 4.44 -1.78
CA ARG A 288 -14.83 3.83 -0.75
C ARG A 288 -15.96 3.04 -1.39
N GLN A 289 -16.64 3.57 -2.42
CA GLN A 289 -17.69 2.82 -3.12
C GLN A 289 -17.14 1.62 -3.88
N ILE A 290 -16.05 1.79 -4.64
CA ILE A 290 -15.41 0.67 -5.36
C ILE A 290 -15.04 -0.44 -4.37
N LEU A 291 -14.39 -0.12 -3.26
CA LEU A 291 -13.99 -1.10 -2.24
C LEU A 291 -15.19 -1.78 -1.59
N LYS A 292 -16.28 -1.05 -1.32
CA LYS A 292 -17.51 -1.64 -0.79
C LYS A 292 -18.14 -2.63 -1.77
N GLU A 293 -18.20 -2.27 -3.05
CA GLU A 293 -18.78 -3.11 -4.10
C GLU A 293 -17.92 -4.35 -4.39
N GLU A 294 -16.61 -4.16 -4.56
CA GLU A 294 -15.68 -5.18 -5.01
C GLU A 294 -15.17 -6.11 -3.90
N LEU A 295 -15.26 -5.67 -2.63
CA LEU A 295 -14.87 -6.45 -1.45
C LEU A 295 -16.04 -6.75 -0.51
N GLY A 296 -17.27 -6.36 -0.87
CA GLY A 296 -18.48 -6.65 -0.07
C GLY A 296 -18.45 -6.01 1.31
N LEU A 297 -17.94 -4.78 1.41
CA LEU A 297 -17.80 -4.05 2.67
C LEU A 297 -19.06 -3.27 3.02
N SER A 298 -19.34 -3.19 4.32
CA SER A 298 -20.30 -2.28 4.91
C SER A 298 -19.56 -1.10 5.56
N GLU A 299 -20.28 -0.03 5.90
CA GLU A 299 -19.68 1.10 6.64
C GLU A 299 -19.08 0.65 7.98
N GLY A 300 -19.65 -0.38 8.62
CA GLY A 300 -19.12 -0.95 9.85
C GLY A 300 -17.78 -1.68 9.69
N ASP A 301 -17.31 -1.91 8.46
CA ASP A 301 -16.00 -2.49 8.15
C ASP A 301 -14.93 -1.42 7.89
N ILE A 302 -15.32 -0.15 7.80
CA ILE A 302 -14.46 0.97 7.42
C ILE A 302 -14.23 1.88 8.63
N THR A 303 -13.02 2.41 8.76
CA THR A 303 -12.67 3.39 9.78
C THR A 303 -11.95 4.53 9.10
N ASP A 304 -12.56 5.70 9.13
CA ASP A 304 -11.95 6.93 8.64
C ASP A 304 -10.85 7.40 9.60
N ILE A 305 -9.70 7.79 9.05
CA ILE A 305 -8.52 8.29 9.75
C ILE A 305 -8.35 9.76 9.37
N PRO A 306 -8.27 10.71 10.33
CA PRO A 306 -8.13 12.11 9.98
C PRO A 306 -6.83 12.33 9.18
N ALA A 307 -6.96 12.93 8.01
CA ALA A 307 -5.86 13.27 7.12
C ALA A 307 -6.18 14.61 6.44
N LEU A 308 -5.19 15.38 6.01
CA LEU A 308 -5.39 16.51 5.11
C LEU A 308 -4.44 16.41 3.94
N PHE A 309 -4.86 16.95 2.80
CA PHE A 309 -4.09 16.99 1.57
C PHE A 309 -4.11 18.41 1.01
N THR A 310 -3.09 18.76 0.24
CA THR A 310 -3.01 20.00 -0.53
C THR A 310 -2.72 19.68 -1.99
N LEU A 311 -3.37 20.40 -2.91
CA LEU A 311 -3.08 20.28 -4.33
C LEU A 311 -1.86 21.12 -4.70
N LEU A 312 -0.94 20.51 -5.44
CA LEU A 312 0.21 21.19 -6.02
C LEU A 312 -0.26 22.06 -7.20
N PRO A 313 0.02 23.38 -7.21
CA PRO A 313 -0.56 24.33 -8.17
C PRO A 313 -0.37 23.99 -9.65
N TYR A 314 0.76 23.37 -10.03
CA TYR A 314 1.08 23.05 -11.43
C TYR A 314 0.56 21.69 -11.88
N TYR A 315 0.39 20.75 -10.94
CA TYR A 315 0.07 19.36 -11.25
C TYR A 315 -1.39 19.02 -10.94
N ASN A 316 -2.10 19.82 -10.12
CA ASN A 316 -3.41 19.43 -9.56
C ASN A 316 -3.43 18.01 -8.99
N LYS A 317 -2.28 17.55 -8.50
CA LYS A 317 -2.14 16.29 -7.77
C LYS A 317 -2.00 16.61 -6.29
N ALA A 318 -2.51 15.71 -5.46
CA ALA A 318 -2.51 15.87 -4.02
C ALA A 318 -1.23 15.32 -3.38
N GLU A 319 -0.71 16.04 -2.40
CA GLU A 319 0.25 15.54 -1.42
C GLU A 319 -0.35 15.66 -0.02
N ALA A 320 0.12 14.84 0.92
CA ALA A 320 -0.30 14.92 2.30
C ALA A 320 0.15 16.25 2.93
N PHE A 321 -0.76 16.96 3.60
CA PHE A 321 -0.46 18.25 4.24
C PHE A 321 0.40 18.09 5.50
N TYR A 322 0.26 16.96 6.19
CA TYR A 322 1.06 16.51 7.33
C TYR A 322 1.34 15.00 7.17
N PRO A 323 2.25 14.39 7.95
CA PRO A 323 2.56 12.97 7.82
C PRO A 323 1.33 12.07 7.77
N ASN A 324 1.22 11.27 6.71
CA ASN A 324 -0.02 10.62 6.31
C ASN A 324 -0.30 9.36 7.14
N MET A 325 -1.10 9.49 8.19
CA MET A 325 -1.27 8.43 9.19
C MET A 325 -1.80 7.11 8.65
N VAL A 326 -2.50 7.07 7.50
CA VAL A 326 -2.95 5.78 6.92
C VAL A 326 -1.80 4.98 6.30
N ASN A 327 -0.72 5.65 5.88
CA ASN A 327 0.51 5.07 5.34
C ASN A 327 1.39 4.50 6.48
N MET A 328 0.81 3.56 7.23
CA MET A 328 1.38 2.98 8.44
C MET A 328 1.91 1.55 8.20
N LEU A 329 2.89 1.15 9.00
CA LEU A 329 3.34 -0.23 9.06
C LEU A 329 2.48 -1.04 10.04
N VAL A 330 1.87 -2.12 9.55
CA VAL A 330 0.99 -3.01 10.33
C VAL A 330 1.71 -4.31 10.69
N LEU A 331 2.05 -4.49 11.97
CA LEU A 331 2.69 -5.70 12.51
C LEU A 331 1.75 -6.44 13.47
N GLY A 332 0.68 -7.02 12.92
CA GLY A 332 -0.38 -7.62 13.72
C GLY A 332 -1.14 -6.52 14.48
N GLN A 333 -1.14 -6.59 15.81
CA GLN A 333 -1.76 -5.55 16.64
C GLN A 333 -0.88 -4.30 16.84
N TYR A 334 0.42 -4.36 16.51
CA TYR A 334 1.33 -3.22 16.68
C TYR A 334 1.35 -2.38 15.42
N LEU A 335 1.00 -1.11 15.53
CA LEU A 335 0.94 -0.16 14.42
C LEU A 335 2.07 0.86 14.56
N ALA A 336 2.88 0.99 13.52
CA ALA A 336 3.86 2.08 13.41
C ALA A 336 3.28 3.15 12.47
N ILE A 337 2.73 4.19 13.08
CA ILE A 337 1.94 5.24 12.41
C ILE A 337 2.84 6.47 12.22
N PRO A 338 2.85 7.13 11.04
CA PRO A 338 3.50 8.42 10.88
C PRO A 338 3.04 9.43 11.94
N LYS A 339 3.96 10.11 12.61
CA LYS A 339 3.62 11.09 13.65
C LYS A 339 3.09 12.36 12.98
N PRO A 340 1.83 12.77 13.22
CA PRO A 340 1.20 13.84 12.45
C PRO A 340 1.65 15.25 12.85
N PHE A 341 2.26 15.43 14.03
CA PHE A 341 2.63 16.73 14.59
C PHE A 341 1.46 17.75 14.59
N GLY A 342 0.26 17.25 14.87
CA GLY A 342 -0.96 18.05 14.91
C GLY A 342 -1.05 19.01 16.09
N PRO A 343 -2.12 19.82 16.16
CA PRO A 343 -2.35 20.79 17.22
C PRO A 343 -2.19 20.18 18.62
N LEU A 344 -1.36 20.81 19.45
CA LEU A 344 -1.20 20.43 20.84
C LEU A 344 -2.31 21.06 21.70
N ILE A 345 -3.10 20.19 22.34
CA ILE A 345 -4.16 20.54 23.28
C ILE A 345 -3.81 19.86 24.61
N ASP A 346 -3.62 20.66 25.66
CA ASP A 346 -3.16 20.19 26.97
C ASP A 346 -1.90 19.29 26.90
N GLY A 347 -0.97 19.68 26.02
CA GLY A 347 0.31 18.98 25.80
C GLY A 347 0.20 17.68 25.01
N ARG A 348 -0.95 17.36 24.40
CA ARG A 348 -1.16 16.16 23.59
C ARG A 348 -1.62 16.52 22.18
N CYS A 349 -1.14 15.76 21.19
CA CYS A 349 -1.58 15.93 19.81
C CYS A 349 -3.01 15.40 19.63
N CYS A 350 -3.94 16.28 19.24
CA CYS A 350 -5.35 15.90 19.09
C CYS A 350 -5.58 14.87 17.98
N LEU A 351 -4.74 14.86 16.92
CA LEU A 351 -4.78 13.86 15.85
C LEU A 351 -4.36 12.47 16.35
N GLU A 352 -3.27 12.40 17.12
CA GLU A 352 -2.81 11.14 17.74
C GLU A 352 -3.89 10.58 18.67
N GLN A 353 -4.47 11.43 19.52
CA GLN A 353 -5.56 11.05 20.42
C GLN A 353 -6.79 10.55 19.65
N LYS A 354 -7.16 11.20 18.55
CA LYS A 354 -8.27 10.76 17.71
C LYS A 354 -8.00 9.38 17.13
N VAL A 355 -6.81 9.15 16.56
CA VAL A 355 -6.45 7.83 16.00
C VAL A 355 -6.43 6.75 17.07
N CYS A 356 -5.83 7.02 18.25
CA CYS A 356 -5.88 6.10 19.38
C CYS A 356 -7.33 5.75 19.77
N SER A 357 -8.22 6.75 19.86
CA SER A 357 -9.63 6.52 20.22
C SER A 357 -10.39 5.63 19.23
N LEU A 358 -9.95 5.58 17.98
CA LEU A 358 -10.56 4.77 16.91
C LEU A 358 -10.01 3.34 16.90
N LEU A 359 -8.70 3.18 17.15
CA LEU A 359 -7.98 1.93 16.91
C LEU A 359 -7.71 1.11 18.19
N GLU A 360 -7.39 1.75 19.30
CA GLU A 360 -7.09 1.05 20.56
C GLU A 360 -8.26 0.23 21.11
N PRO A 361 -9.54 0.68 21.01
CA PRO A 361 -10.69 -0.15 21.39
C PRO A 361 -10.83 -1.44 20.57
N GLN A 362 -10.18 -1.52 19.39
CA GLN A 362 -10.14 -2.73 18.56
C GLN A 362 -8.99 -3.69 18.96
N GLY A 363 -8.24 -3.37 20.02
CA GLY A 363 -7.07 -4.14 20.48
C GLY A 363 -5.78 -3.81 19.74
N LEU A 364 -5.75 -2.72 18.98
CA LEU A 364 -4.55 -2.24 18.27
C LEU A 364 -3.70 -1.35 19.20
N ILE A 365 -2.39 -1.32 18.96
CA ILE A 365 -1.42 -0.54 19.73
C ILE A 365 -0.79 0.48 18.80
N CYS A 366 -1.19 1.74 18.95
CA CYS A 366 -0.71 2.85 18.14
C CYS A 366 0.65 3.34 18.66
N THR A 367 1.68 3.33 17.80
CA THR A 367 2.98 3.97 18.06
C THR A 367 3.26 4.96 16.96
N PHE A 368 3.40 6.23 17.32
CA PHE A 368 3.65 7.31 16.36
C PHE A 368 5.16 7.52 16.16
N LEU A 369 5.64 7.24 14.95
CA LEU A 369 7.05 7.37 14.56
C LEU A 369 7.32 8.72 13.90
N ASP A 370 8.38 9.39 14.32
CA ASP A 370 8.82 10.63 13.69
C ASP A 370 9.51 10.32 12.35
N ASP A 371 8.78 10.55 11.26
CA ASP A 371 9.23 10.36 9.88
C ASP A 371 9.26 11.68 9.09
N PHE A 372 9.10 12.83 9.76
CA PHE A 372 8.83 14.12 9.12
C PHE A 372 9.93 14.52 8.13
N ALA A 373 11.15 14.71 8.63
CA ALA A 373 12.27 15.17 7.80
C ALA A 373 12.84 14.06 6.88
N THR A 374 12.68 12.80 7.29
CA THR A 374 13.36 11.67 6.64
C THR A 374 12.54 11.04 5.53
N TYR A 375 11.21 11.04 5.66
CA TYR A 375 10.30 10.44 4.69
C TYR A 375 9.24 11.45 4.22
N HIS A 376 8.48 12.08 5.13
CA HIS A 376 7.33 12.91 4.76
C HIS A 376 7.69 14.07 3.82
N GLN A 377 8.79 14.79 4.10
CA GLN A 377 9.29 15.87 3.23
C GLN A 377 9.76 15.39 1.84
N ASN A 378 9.86 14.07 1.63
CA ASN A 378 10.18 13.45 0.35
C ASN A 378 8.94 12.73 -0.25
N ALA A 379 7.72 13.14 0.13
CA ALA A 379 6.45 12.64 -0.36
C ALA A 379 6.14 11.15 -0.07
N GLY A 380 6.62 10.61 1.06
CA GLY A 380 6.26 9.27 1.52
C GLY A 380 6.33 9.14 3.03
N ASN A 381 5.84 8.05 3.59
CA ASN A 381 5.71 7.88 5.04
C ASN A 381 6.22 6.49 5.48
N VAL A 382 5.88 6.08 6.71
CA VAL A 382 6.38 4.84 7.33
C VAL A 382 6.16 3.60 6.45
N HIS A 383 4.99 3.44 5.83
CA HIS A 383 4.72 2.30 4.94
C HIS A 383 5.62 2.35 3.71
N CYS A 384 5.68 3.48 2.98
CA CYS A 384 6.55 3.63 1.81
C CYS A 384 8.04 3.33 2.12
N GLY A 385 8.49 3.65 3.33
CA GLY A 385 9.85 3.43 3.79
C GLY A 385 10.17 2.02 4.31
N THR A 386 9.18 1.12 4.38
CA THR A 386 9.32 -0.23 4.94
C THR A 386 8.67 -1.28 4.04
N ASN A 387 8.94 -2.57 4.26
CA ASN A 387 8.29 -3.66 3.55
C ASN A 387 8.25 -4.92 4.44
N VAL A 388 7.32 -5.86 4.23
CA VAL A 388 7.06 -6.95 5.18
C VAL A 388 6.85 -8.30 4.51
N ILE A 389 7.64 -9.30 4.92
CA ILE A 389 7.30 -10.70 4.67
C ILE A 389 6.29 -11.15 5.72
N ARG A 390 5.16 -11.68 5.27
CA ARG A 390 4.10 -12.20 6.14
C ARG A 390 3.90 -13.69 5.94
N LYS A 391 3.25 -14.31 6.92
CA LYS A 391 2.91 -15.73 6.87
C LYS A 391 1.95 -15.99 5.70
N PRO A 392 2.24 -16.96 4.81
CA PRO A 392 1.31 -17.36 3.76
C PRO A 392 -0.02 -17.89 4.32
N PHE A 393 -1.10 -17.75 3.54
CA PHE A 393 -2.42 -18.22 3.94
C PHE A 393 -2.42 -19.72 4.31
N PRO A 394 -3.26 -20.14 5.28
CA PRO A 394 -3.48 -21.56 5.53
C PRO A 394 -4.30 -22.22 4.41
N GLN A 395 -5.20 -21.48 3.75
CA GLN A 395 -5.98 -21.95 2.60
C GLN A 395 -5.06 -22.29 1.43
N LYS A 396 -5.35 -23.40 0.74
CA LYS A 396 -4.61 -23.81 -0.45
C LYS A 396 -5.27 -23.23 -1.70
N TRP A 397 -4.46 -22.61 -2.56
CA TRP A 397 -4.97 -21.88 -3.72
C TRP A 397 -5.73 -22.79 -4.71
N TRP A 398 -5.37 -24.06 -4.83
CA TRP A 398 -6.05 -25.02 -5.71
C TRP A 398 -7.45 -25.45 -5.23
N HIS A 399 -7.86 -25.04 -4.03
CA HIS A 399 -9.25 -25.16 -3.56
C HIS A 399 -10.07 -23.88 -3.77
N CYS A 400 -9.45 -22.81 -4.28
CA CYS A 400 -10.14 -21.57 -4.60
C CYS A 400 -10.81 -21.72 -5.97
N LEU A 401 -12.09 -21.37 -6.06
CA LEU A 401 -12.78 -21.21 -7.34
C LEU A 401 -12.50 -19.79 -7.84
N PRO A 402 -11.73 -19.60 -8.93
CA PRO A 402 -11.28 -18.29 -9.37
C PRO A 402 -12.38 -17.29 -9.72
#